data_AF-A0A560KJT2-F1
#
_entry.id   AF-A0A560KJT2-F1
#
_cell.length_a   1.000
_cell.length_b   1.000
_cell.length_c   1.000
_cell.angle_alpha   90.00
_cell.angle_beta   90.00
_cell.angle_gamma   90.00
#
_symmetry.space_group_name_H-M   'P 1'
#
loop_
_entity.id
_entity.type
_entity.pdbx_description
1 polymer ?
#
loop_
_entity_poly.entity_id
_entity_poly.type
_entity_poly.pdbx_seq_one_letter_code
_entity_poly.pdbx_strand_id
1 'polypeptide(L)'
;MGLGYLQLAAARRPGVEFPRPSLPERERMKELRCIVFTDREVVSAITERRRKLNDAFPDGDVTSLEYTVNRGVSARLSVTLNGAANDVTIPEQELQAALVGYCMSRNVPLPVVADKALYVIKGRATLMITMNFKKPARLVVLGVE
;
A
#
# COMPACT_ATOMS: atom_id res chain seq x y z
N MET A 1 -69.28 8.09 0.54
CA MET A 1 -68.66 6.86 1.06
C MET A 1 -68.67 5.83 -0.06
N GLY A 2 -67.60 5.29 -0.64
CA GLY A 2 -66.15 5.49 -0.61
C GLY A 2 -65.61 4.66 -1.78
N LEU A 3 -64.78 5.25 -2.64
CA LEU A 3 -64.22 4.59 -3.83
C LEU A 3 -63.21 3.51 -3.40
N GLY A 4 -63.52 2.24 -3.74
CA GLY A 4 -62.62 1.11 -3.51
C GLY A 4 -61.44 1.15 -4.47
N TYR A 5 -60.25 1.39 -3.92
CA TYR A 5 -58.96 1.26 -4.61
C TYR A 5 -58.74 -0.21 -5.03
N LEU A 6 -58.65 -0.48 -6.34
CA LEU A 6 -58.05 -1.71 -6.84
C LEU A 6 -56.53 -1.62 -6.70
N GLN A 7 -55.98 -2.34 -5.74
CA GLN A 7 -54.54 -2.50 -5.57
C GLN A 7 -54.06 -3.58 -6.55
N LEU A 8 -53.45 -3.15 -7.66
CA LEU A 8 -52.71 -4.04 -8.57
C LEU A 8 -51.48 -4.57 -7.82
N ALA A 9 -51.57 -5.81 -7.33
CA ALA A 9 -50.42 -6.54 -6.81
C ALA A 9 -49.45 -6.82 -7.98
N ALA A 10 -48.29 -6.16 -7.96
CA ALA A 10 -47.22 -6.43 -8.89
C ALA A 10 -46.71 -7.86 -8.67
N ALA A 11 -46.96 -8.74 -9.65
CA ALA A 11 -46.43 -10.10 -9.66
C ALA A 11 -44.89 -10.05 -9.64
N ARG A 12 -44.28 -10.50 -8.54
CA ARG A 12 -42.83 -10.75 -8.48
C ARG A 12 -42.50 -11.80 -9.54
N ARG A 13 -41.65 -11.44 -10.50
CA ARG A 13 -41.12 -12.40 -11.47
C ARG A 13 -40.35 -13.48 -10.71
N PRO A 14 -40.42 -14.76 -11.14
CA PRO A 14 -39.56 -15.81 -10.59
C PRO A 14 -38.13 -15.55 -11.06
N GLY A 15 -37.41 -14.70 -10.33
CA GLY A 15 -35.97 -14.61 -10.43
C GLY A 15 -35.36 -15.85 -9.79
N VAL A 16 -34.36 -16.44 -10.43
CA VAL A 16 -33.54 -17.48 -9.80
C VAL A 16 -32.87 -16.86 -8.58
N GLU A 17 -33.31 -17.23 -7.39
CA GLU A 17 -32.60 -16.94 -6.15
C GLU A 17 -31.33 -17.79 -6.15
N PHE A 18 -30.20 -17.17 -6.51
CA PHE A 18 -28.92 -17.75 -6.20
C PHE A 18 -28.78 -17.71 -4.67
N PRO A 19 -28.71 -18.86 -3.96
CA PRO A 19 -28.34 -18.85 -2.56
C PRO A 19 -27.00 -18.13 -2.48
N ARG A 20 -26.90 -17.07 -1.66
CA ARG A 20 -25.61 -16.40 -1.41
C ARG A 20 -24.68 -17.47 -0.85
N PRO A 21 -23.70 -18.00 -1.60
CA PRO A 21 -22.78 -18.93 -1.01
C PRO A 21 -21.92 -18.06 -0.11
N SER A 22 -21.98 -18.25 1.21
CA SER A 22 -20.85 -17.91 2.06
C SER A 22 -19.73 -18.84 1.65
N LEU A 23 -19.06 -18.52 0.53
CA LEU A 23 -17.95 -19.30 -0.02
C LEU A 23 -16.97 -19.51 1.15
N PRO A 24 -16.62 -20.76 1.48
CA PRO A 24 -15.61 -21.00 2.49
C PRO A 24 -14.36 -20.20 2.12
N GLU A 25 -13.65 -19.65 3.12
CA GLU A 25 -12.49 -18.77 2.92
C GLU A 25 -11.43 -19.31 1.91
N ARG A 26 -11.41 -20.62 1.67
CA ARG A 26 -10.55 -21.29 0.68
C ARG A 26 -10.90 -20.99 -0.78
N GLU A 27 -12.12 -20.54 -1.09
CA GLU A 27 -12.64 -20.25 -2.43
C GLU A 27 -12.74 -18.74 -2.74
N ARG A 28 -12.36 -17.86 -1.80
CA ARG A 28 -12.27 -16.42 -2.10
C ARG A 28 -11.12 -16.14 -3.06
N MET A 29 -11.37 -15.29 -4.05
CA MET A 29 -10.36 -14.67 -4.90
C MET A 29 -9.20 -14.16 -4.04
N LYS A 30 -7.97 -14.52 -4.41
CA LYS A 30 -6.75 -14.00 -3.80
C LYS A 30 -6.16 -12.97 -4.72
N GLU A 31 -5.79 -11.83 -4.16
CA GLU A 31 -5.21 -10.72 -4.92
C GLU A 31 -3.85 -10.36 -4.35
N LEU A 32 -2.84 -10.28 -5.22
CA LEU A 32 -1.52 -9.78 -4.91
C LEU A 32 -1.24 -8.58 -5.81
N ARG A 33 -0.84 -7.46 -5.22
CA ARG A 33 -0.43 -6.24 -5.93
C ARG A 33 0.95 -5.82 -5.49
N CYS A 34 1.80 -5.48 -6.44
CA CYS A 34 3.11 -4.90 -6.20
C CYS A 34 3.11 -3.48 -6.76
N ILE A 35 3.40 -2.50 -5.91
CA ILE A 35 3.59 -1.11 -6.31
C ILE A 35 5.07 -0.81 -6.16
N VAL A 36 5.75 -0.61 -7.29
CA VAL A 36 7.18 -0.29 -7.34
C VAL A 36 7.32 1.22 -7.43
N PHE A 37 8.11 1.79 -6.52
CA PHE A 37 8.32 3.23 -6.48
C PHE A 37 9.64 3.61 -7.16
N THR A 38 9.68 4.82 -7.70
CA THR A 38 10.90 5.51 -8.08
C THR A 38 11.52 6.19 -6.86
N ASP A 39 12.83 6.43 -6.90
CA ASP A 39 13.55 7.07 -5.79
C ASP A 39 12.97 8.45 -5.47
N ARG A 40 12.55 9.21 -6.50
CA ARG A 40 11.88 10.51 -6.34
C ARG A 40 10.55 10.40 -5.58
N GLU A 41 9.77 9.37 -5.87
CA GLU A 41 8.50 9.13 -5.17
C GLU A 41 8.75 8.73 -3.72
N VAL A 42 9.79 7.93 -3.45
CA VAL A 42 10.18 7.53 -2.10
C VAL A 42 10.62 8.73 -1.28
N VAL A 43 11.49 9.58 -1.82
CA VAL A 43 11.92 10.83 -1.18
C VAL A 43 10.72 11.73 -0.91
N SER A 44 9.87 11.97 -1.93
CA SER A 44 8.66 12.78 -1.77
C SER A 44 7.73 12.23 -0.68
N ALA A 45 7.56 10.91 -0.61
CA ALA A 45 6.72 10.26 0.39
C ALA A 45 7.24 10.49 1.82
N ILE A 46 8.55 10.34 2.02
CA ILE A 46 9.21 10.52 3.31
C ILE A 46 9.12 11.98 3.75
N THR A 47 9.46 12.92 2.87
CA THR A 47 9.41 14.36 3.15
C THR A 47 7.98 14.81 3.47
N GLU A 48 6.98 14.37 2.71
CA GLU A 48 5.57 14.72 2.95
C GLU A 48 5.08 14.17 4.30
N ARG A 49 5.45 12.93 4.64
CA ARG A 49 5.10 12.33 5.93
C ARG A 49 5.69 13.10 7.10
N ARG A 50 7.00 13.38 7.07
CA ARG A 50 7.68 14.11 8.16
C ARG A 50 7.13 15.51 8.33
N ARG A 51 6.86 16.21 7.21
CA ARG A 51 6.18 17.50 7.23
C ARG A 51 4.81 17.44 7.91
N LYS A 52 4.00 16.39 7.65
CA LYS A 52 2.69 16.19 8.30
C LYS A 52 2.79 15.91 9.79
N LEU A 53 3.88 15.25 10.23
CA LEU A 53 4.11 14.93 11.64
C LEU A 53 4.86 16.05 12.39
N ASN A 54 5.21 17.15 11.72
CA ASN A 54 6.09 18.20 12.23
C ASN A 54 7.46 17.66 12.72
N ASP A 55 7.90 16.54 12.16
CA ASP A 55 9.22 15.99 12.42
C ASP A 55 10.27 16.76 11.62
N ALA A 56 11.40 17.05 12.26
CA ALA A 56 12.52 17.68 11.59
C ALA A 56 13.03 16.79 10.44
N PHE A 57 12.98 17.33 9.23
CA PHE A 57 13.75 16.81 8.10
C PHE A 57 14.86 17.83 7.84
N PRO A 58 16.12 17.40 7.69
CA PRO A 58 17.21 18.34 7.46
C PRO A 58 16.94 19.14 6.18
N ASP A 59 17.19 20.44 6.26
CA ASP A 59 17.17 21.31 5.09
C ASP A 59 18.30 20.91 4.14
N GLY A 60 18.06 21.03 2.84
CA GLY A 60 19.03 20.71 1.79
C GLY A 60 18.48 19.81 0.70
N ASP A 61 19.36 19.43 -0.24
CA ASP A 61 19.02 18.58 -1.37
C ASP A 61 19.34 17.12 -1.06
N VAL A 62 18.40 16.22 -1.34
CA VAL A 62 18.63 14.77 -1.22
C VAL A 62 19.54 14.33 -2.36
N THR A 63 20.76 13.89 -2.03
CA THR A 63 21.78 13.48 -3.00
C THR A 63 21.85 11.98 -3.22
N SER A 64 21.43 11.17 -2.25
CA SER A 64 21.40 9.71 -2.37
C SER A 64 20.24 9.08 -1.60
N LEU A 65 19.84 7.90 -2.05
CA LEU A 65 18.88 7.03 -1.38
C LEU A 65 19.41 5.59 -1.46
N GLU A 66 19.68 5.00 -0.31
CA GLU A 66 20.15 3.62 -0.21
C GLU A 66 19.20 2.80 0.66
N TYR A 67 19.03 1.52 0.31
CA TYR A 67 18.22 0.60 1.10
C TYR A 67 19.10 -0.43 1.80
N THR A 68 18.88 -0.61 3.10
CA THR A 68 19.48 -1.70 3.86
C THR A 68 18.40 -2.74 4.15
N VAL A 69 18.67 -4.00 3.77
CA VAL A 69 17.76 -5.12 3.99
C VAL A 69 18.34 -6.02 5.07
N ASN A 70 17.92 -5.84 6.32
CA ASN A 70 18.33 -6.68 7.45
C ASN A 70 17.15 -6.94 8.39
N ARG A 71 16.56 -8.14 8.29
CA ARG A 71 15.30 -8.54 8.98
C ARG A 71 14.11 -7.59 8.74
N GLY A 72 14.23 -6.70 7.76
CA GLY A 72 13.33 -5.59 7.45
C GLY A 72 13.99 -4.67 6.41
N VAL A 73 13.30 -3.60 6.00
CA VAL A 73 13.81 -2.63 5.01
C VAL A 73 13.93 -1.25 5.63
N SER A 74 15.14 -0.73 5.76
CA SER A 74 15.38 0.68 6.10
C SER A 74 15.92 1.45 4.90
N ALA A 75 15.64 2.75 4.85
CA ALA A 75 16.21 3.66 3.87
C ALA A 75 17.18 4.63 4.54
N ARG A 76 18.31 4.91 3.89
CA ARG A 76 19.24 5.96 4.25
C ARG A 76 19.19 7.04 3.18
N LEU A 77 18.89 8.26 3.59
CA LEU A 77 18.91 9.44 2.72
C LEU A 77 20.12 10.28 3.11
N SER A 78 20.96 10.63 2.13
CA SER A 78 21.96 11.67 2.33
C SER A 78 21.40 13.00 1.85
N VAL A 79 21.42 14.00 2.72
CA VAL A 79 20.94 15.36 2.45
C VAL A 79 22.12 16.31 2.54
N THR A 80 22.37 17.07 1.48
CA THR A 80 23.49 18.01 1.43
C THR A 80 22.98 19.44 1.60
N LEU A 81 23.57 20.17 2.56
CA LEU A 81 23.30 21.58 2.81
C LEU A 81 24.62 22.33 2.91
N ASN A 82 24.84 23.33 2.04
CA ASN A 82 26.05 24.15 2.04
C ASN A 82 27.37 23.33 2.01
N GLY A 83 27.36 22.18 1.33
CA GLY A 83 28.51 21.28 1.23
C GLY A 83 28.68 20.30 2.40
N ALA A 84 27.86 20.37 3.46
CA ALA A 84 27.82 19.38 4.53
C ALA A 84 26.76 18.31 4.23
N ALA A 85 27.18 17.04 4.26
CA ALA A 85 26.28 15.90 4.12
C ALA A 85 25.72 15.46 5.49
N ASN A 86 24.41 15.33 5.57
CA ASN A 86 23.67 14.84 6.73
C ASN A 86 22.90 13.58 6.33
N ASP A 87 23.15 12.48 7.03
CA ASP A 87 22.46 11.23 6.76
C ASP A 87 21.26 11.03 7.67
N VAL A 88 20.13 10.67 7.07
CA VAL A 88 18.89 10.36 7.78
C VAL A 88 18.53 8.91 7.52
N THR A 89 18.41 8.12 8.59
CA THR A 89 17.93 6.74 8.49
C THR A 89 16.44 6.70 8.79
N ILE A 90 15.69 6.08 7.89
CA ILE A 90 14.25 5.88 7.96
C ILE A 90 13.98 4.40 8.25
N PRO A 91 13.38 4.06 9.40
CA PRO A 91 13.02 2.69 9.72
C PRO A 91 11.87 2.19 8.85
N GLU A 92 11.73 0.87 8.73
CA GLU A 92 10.74 0.21 7.88
C GLU A 92 9.31 0.70 8.12
N GLN A 93 8.90 0.84 9.38
CA GLN A 93 7.55 1.28 9.73
C GLN A 93 7.26 2.69 9.23
N GLU A 94 8.23 3.60 9.36
CA GLU A 94 8.10 4.97 8.87
C GLU A 94 8.06 4.99 7.35
N LEU A 95 8.95 4.23 6.70
CA LEU A 95 9.03 4.13 5.25
C LEU A 95 7.74 3.54 4.65
N GLN A 96 7.25 2.43 5.19
CA GLN A 96 6.00 1.81 4.76
C GLN A 96 4.82 2.77 4.92
N ALA A 97 4.72 3.45 6.06
CA ALA A 97 3.65 4.40 6.31
C ALA A 97 3.74 5.65 5.43
N ALA A 98 4.96 6.09 5.06
CA ALA A 98 5.18 7.15 4.08
C ALA A 98 4.67 6.75 2.70
N LEU A 99 5.03 5.55 2.23
CA LEU A 99 4.61 5.03 0.92
C LEU A 99 3.10 4.79 0.83
N VAL A 100 2.48 4.26 1.89
CA VAL A 100 1.01 4.15 1.97
C VAL A 100 0.37 5.53 1.91
N GLY A 101 0.88 6.51 2.67
CA GLY A 101 0.41 7.89 2.63
C GLY A 101 0.55 8.54 1.26
N TYR A 102 1.64 8.24 0.54
CA TYR A 102 1.86 8.70 -0.83
C TYR A 102 0.84 8.11 -1.81
N CYS A 103 0.55 6.81 -1.72
CA CYS A 103 -0.51 6.19 -2.51
C CYS A 103 -1.87 6.84 -2.23
N MET A 104 -2.18 7.12 -0.97
CA MET A 104 -3.43 7.79 -0.58
C MET A 104 -3.51 9.22 -1.16
N SER A 105 -2.44 10.02 -1.09
CA SER A 105 -2.43 11.39 -1.63
C SER A 105 -2.56 11.43 -3.16
N ARG A 106 -2.17 10.35 -3.84
CA ARG A 106 -2.28 10.18 -5.30
C ARG A 106 -3.54 9.42 -5.75
N ASN A 107 -4.46 9.12 -4.83
CA ASN A 107 -5.67 8.33 -5.11
C ASN A 107 -5.38 6.95 -5.72
N VAL A 108 -4.23 6.36 -5.41
CA VAL A 108 -3.95 4.97 -5.77
C VAL A 108 -4.82 4.09 -4.87
N PRO A 109 -5.74 3.28 -5.43
CA PRO A 109 -6.69 2.52 -4.63
C PRO A 109 -5.93 1.47 -3.82
N LEU A 110 -5.97 1.58 -2.50
CA LEU A 110 -5.39 0.62 -1.57
C LEU A 110 -6.51 -0.15 -0.86
N PRO A 111 -6.47 -1.50 -0.87
CA PRO A 111 -7.42 -2.27 -0.10
C PRO A 111 -7.27 -2.03 1.40
N VAL A 112 -8.39 -1.73 2.06
CA VAL A 112 -8.45 -1.48 3.51
C VAL A 112 -8.05 -2.72 4.28
N VAL A 113 -8.66 -3.87 3.95
CA VAL A 113 -8.36 -5.17 4.54
C VAL A 113 -7.36 -5.92 3.65
N ALA A 114 -6.08 -5.67 3.88
CA ALA A 114 -4.98 -6.35 3.21
C ALA A 114 -3.70 -6.28 4.04
N ASP A 115 -2.91 -7.35 3.98
CA ASP A 115 -1.54 -7.34 4.48
C ASP A 115 -0.67 -6.51 3.55
N LYS A 116 0.18 -5.68 4.14
CA LYS A 116 1.07 -4.76 3.42
C LYS A 116 2.48 -5.00 3.95
N ALA A 117 3.42 -5.28 3.05
CA ALA A 117 4.81 -5.54 3.38
C ALA A 117 5.73 -4.75 2.45
N LEU A 118 6.86 -4.30 2.97
CA LEU A 118 7.85 -3.56 2.22
C LEU A 118 8.97 -4.50 1.74
N TYR A 119 9.30 -4.42 0.47
CA TYR A 119 10.39 -5.18 -0.15
C TYR A 119 11.28 -4.24 -0.97
N VAL A 120 12.51 -4.67 -1.25
CA VAL A 120 13.39 -4.04 -2.24
C VAL A 120 13.52 -5.00 -3.42
N ILE A 121 12.96 -4.64 -4.57
CA ILE A 121 12.98 -5.46 -5.79
C ILE A 121 13.76 -4.69 -6.85
N LYS A 122 14.85 -5.30 -7.38
CA LYS A 122 15.77 -4.65 -8.33
C LYS A 122 16.25 -3.26 -7.85
N GLY A 123 16.58 -3.16 -6.55
CA GLY A 123 17.07 -1.92 -5.94
C GLY A 123 15.99 -0.87 -5.65
N ARG A 124 14.71 -1.17 -5.87
CA ARG A 124 13.60 -0.21 -5.66
C ARG A 124 12.68 -0.62 -4.53
N ALA A 125 12.28 0.35 -3.71
CA ALA A 125 11.24 0.15 -2.72
C ALA A 125 9.94 -0.31 -3.41
N THR A 126 9.37 -1.39 -2.90
CA THR A 126 8.17 -2.02 -3.44
C THR A 126 7.21 -2.34 -2.31
N LEU A 127 5.99 -1.81 -2.40
CA LEU A 127 4.91 -2.17 -1.49
C LEU A 127 4.18 -3.38 -2.06
N MET A 128 4.27 -4.51 -1.37
CA MET A 128 3.51 -5.72 -1.67
C MET A 128 2.25 -5.75 -0.83
N ILE A 129 1.10 -5.93 -1.48
CA ILE A 129 -0.22 -5.92 -0.87
C ILE A 129 -0.89 -7.25 -1.19
N THR A 130 -1.34 -7.97 -0.16
CA THR A 130 -2.01 -9.28 -0.33
C THR A 130 -3.37 -9.32 0.35
N MET A 131 -4.39 -9.82 -0.38
CA MET A 131 -5.76 -9.97 0.10
C MET A 131 -6.22 -11.42 0.07
N ASN A 132 -6.90 -11.86 1.13
CA ASN A 132 -7.39 -13.24 1.28
C ASN A 132 -6.28 -14.31 1.29
N PHE A 133 -5.05 -13.95 1.67
CA PHE A 133 -3.98 -14.88 1.92
C PHE A 133 -4.03 -15.37 3.38
N LYS A 134 -3.82 -16.67 3.60
CA LYS A 134 -3.75 -17.23 4.96
C LYS A 134 -2.41 -17.00 5.65
N LYS A 135 -1.37 -16.70 4.85
CA LYS A 135 0.00 -16.47 5.28
C LYS A 135 0.55 -15.29 4.49
N PRO A 136 1.41 -14.45 5.08
CA PRO A 136 2.05 -13.37 4.35
C PRO A 136 2.85 -13.95 3.18
N ALA A 137 2.76 -13.30 2.03
CA ALA A 137 3.59 -13.65 0.88
C ALA A 137 5.07 -13.46 1.25
N ARG A 138 5.91 -14.40 0.80
CA ARG A 138 7.36 -14.31 0.92
C ARG A 138 7.93 -14.20 -0.48
N LEU A 139 8.83 -13.25 -0.69
CA LEU A 139 9.59 -13.19 -1.93
C LEU A 139 10.63 -14.31 -1.92
N VAL A 140 10.52 -15.24 -2.87
CA VAL A 140 11.50 -16.30 -3.10
C VAL A 140 12.23 -15.97 -4.38
N VAL A 141 13.54 -15.71 -4.29
CA VAL A 141 14.40 -15.51 -5.45
C VAL A 141 14.93 -16.88 -5.85
N LEU A 142 14.47 -17.39 -7.00
CA LEU A 142 14.94 -18.64 -7.56
C LEU A 142 15.98 -18.32 -8.63
N GLY A 143 17.25 -18.64 -8.36
CA GLY A 143 18.36 -18.50 -9.31
C GLY A 143 18.78 -17.05 -9.55
N VAL A 144 20.02 -16.74 -9.18
CA VAL A 144 20.77 -15.62 -9.75
C VAL A 144 21.79 -16.28 -10.66
N GLU A 145 21.63 -16.15 -11.97
CA GLU A 145 22.77 -16.29 -12.90
C GLU A 145 23.56 -14.98 -12.92
#